data_AF-A0A352PM48-F1
#
_entry.id   AF-A0A352PM48-F1
#
_cell.length_a   1.000
_cell.length_b   1.000
_cell.length_c   1.000
_cell.angle_alpha   90.00
_cell.angle_beta   90.00
_cell.angle_gamma   90.00
#
_symmetry.space_group_name_H-M   'P 1'
#
loop_
_entity.id
_entity.type
_entity.pdbx_description
1 polymer ?
#
loop_
_entity_poly.entity_id
_entity_poly.type
_entity_poly.pdbx_seq_one_letter_code
_entity_poly.pdbx_strand_id
1 'polypeptide(L)'
;MSITIDNKMYLDLFQLGKDISLKPKVFFNELQNNKELIRFISTCDQKKYEEFLKIDPNKETPDEYLFRVSYLFNPHQTLKYHTYEFADVKDIGRVIVKFAPKVDVYIKDLLEKSLLLQFITMKEYDKTQPEFYDKILELTNMSKTHPNIAYFRLGFFLYGTNNISYDGKIFKNYKDFARFILAGTELKSRAAEVEKSGYLIALQIETSKSPNVYKRYAHTLKIFQDKRKRYEIEQKHANEKHKVKK
;
A
#
# COMPACT_ATOMS: atom_id res chain seq x y z
N MET A 1 -25.51 -18.70 -22.64
CA MET A 1 -26.11 -17.37 -22.36
C MET A 1 -25.01 -16.34 -22.53
N SER A 2 -25.28 -15.20 -23.16
CA SER A 2 -24.34 -14.07 -23.24
C SER A 2 -24.98 -12.85 -22.60
N ILE A 3 -24.17 -11.86 -22.22
CA ILE A 3 -24.65 -10.56 -21.73
C ILE A 3 -23.90 -9.43 -22.42
N THR A 4 -24.58 -8.32 -22.69
CA THR A 4 -23.95 -7.11 -23.24
C THR A 4 -23.93 -6.02 -22.18
N ILE A 5 -22.75 -5.49 -21.86
CA ILE A 5 -22.55 -4.36 -20.96
C ILE A 5 -21.63 -3.37 -21.66
N ASP A 6 -22.01 -2.09 -21.67
CA ASP A 6 -21.22 -1.00 -22.27
C ASP A 6 -20.71 -1.33 -23.69
N ASN A 7 -21.66 -1.75 -24.55
CA ASN A 7 -21.43 -2.16 -25.94
C ASN A 7 -20.45 -3.33 -26.15
N LYS A 8 -20.10 -4.07 -25.10
CA LYS A 8 -19.28 -5.28 -25.17
C LYS A 8 -20.08 -6.51 -24.75
N MET A 9 -20.03 -7.54 -25.60
CA MET A 9 -20.65 -8.83 -25.31
C MET A 9 -19.67 -9.72 -24.53
N TYR A 10 -20.17 -10.34 -23.46
CA TYR A 10 -19.45 -11.27 -22.63
C TYR A 10 -20.07 -12.66 -22.77
N LEU A 11 -19.21 -13.65 -23.07
CA LEU A 11 -19.61 -15.05 -23.25
C LEU A 11 -19.36 -15.89 -21.99
N ASP A 12 -18.47 -15.44 -21.12
CA ASP A 12 -18.07 -16.14 -19.91
C ASP A 12 -17.64 -15.15 -18.80
N LEU A 13 -17.51 -15.66 -17.58
CA LEU A 13 -17.06 -14.89 -16.42
C LEU A 13 -15.60 -14.45 -16.54
N PHE A 14 -14.76 -15.17 -17.28
CA PHE A 14 -13.34 -14.86 -17.40
C PHE A 14 -13.11 -13.56 -18.18
N GLN A 15 -13.85 -13.37 -19.27
CA GLN A 15 -13.88 -12.13 -20.05
C GLN A 15 -14.44 -10.97 -19.24
N LEU A 16 -15.53 -11.22 -18.49
CA LEU A 16 -16.15 -10.22 -17.63
C LEU A 16 -15.18 -9.75 -16.53
N GLY A 17 -14.51 -10.69 -15.88
CA GLY A 17 -13.51 -10.44 -14.83
C GLY A 17 -12.41 -9.47 -15.25
N LYS A 18 -11.94 -9.55 -16.50
CA LYS A 18 -10.86 -8.67 -17.01
C LYS A 18 -11.23 -7.20 -17.06
N ASP A 19 -12.52 -6.89 -17.21
CA ASP A 19 -12.98 -5.53 -17.47
C ASP A 19 -13.60 -4.87 -16.23
N ILE A 20 -14.04 -5.66 -15.25
CA ILE A 20 -14.71 -5.17 -14.03
C ILE A 20 -13.89 -4.08 -13.32
N SER A 21 -12.58 -4.33 -13.13
CA SER A 21 -11.68 -3.39 -12.45
C SER A 21 -11.26 -2.19 -13.32
N LEU A 22 -11.48 -2.25 -14.64
CA LEU A 22 -11.09 -1.18 -15.58
C LEU A 22 -12.17 -0.11 -15.77
N LYS A 23 -13.44 -0.47 -15.52
CA LYS A 23 -14.59 0.45 -15.67
C LYS A 23 -15.42 0.49 -14.40
N PRO A 24 -14.87 1.00 -13.28
CA PRO A 24 -15.51 0.86 -11.97
C PRO A 24 -16.90 1.51 -11.89
N LYS A 25 -17.08 2.67 -12.52
CA LYS A 25 -18.39 3.35 -12.57
C LYS A 25 -19.48 2.53 -13.28
N VAL A 26 -19.10 1.82 -14.34
CA VAL A 26 -20.03 0.98 -15.11
C VAL A 26 -20.35 -0.27 -14.29
N PHE A 27 -19.33 -1.04 -13.94
CA PHE A 27 -19.54 -2.37 -13.34
C PHE A 27 -20.08 -2.32 -11.93
N PHE A 28 -19.79 -1.28 -11.13
CA PHE A 28 -20.39 -1.15 -9.81
C PHE A 28 -21.92 -1.03 -9.90
N ASN A 29 -22.42 -0.19 -10.82
CA ASN A 29 -23.87 -0.04 -11.02
C ASN A 29 -24.50 -1.31 -11.60
N GLU A 30 -23.86 -1.92 -12.61
CA GLU A 30 -24.36 -3.14 -13.25
C GLU A 30 -24.47 -4.31 -12.26
N LEU A 31 -23.45 -4.53 -11.42
CA LEU A 31 -23.45 -5.63 -10.44
C LEU A 31 -24.51 -5.44 -9.34
N GLN A 32 -24.95 -4.21 -9.07
CA GLN A 32 -26.01 -3.96 -8.08
C GLN A 32 -27.42 -4.01 -8.66
N ASN A 33 -27.60 -3.52 -9.89
CA ASN A 33 -28.93 -3.22 -10.41
C ASN A 33 -29.35 -4.10 -11.61
N ASN A 34 -28.41 -4.78 -12.28
CA ASN A 34 -28.71 -5.55 -13.49
C ASN A 34 -29.03 -7.03 -13.15
N LYS A 35 -30.33 -7.36 -13.12
CA LYS A 35 -30.82 -8.72 -12.89
C LYS A 35 -30.36 -9.73 -13.95
N GLU A 36 -30.18 -9.30 -15.19
CA GLU A 36 -29.68 -10.17 -16.26
C GLU A 36 -28.21 -10.54 -16.03
N LEU A 37 -27.40 -9.60 -15.52
CA LEU A 37 -26.02 -9.86 -15.14
C LEU A 37 -25.95 -10.88 -13.99
N ILE A 38 -26.78 -10.72 -12.97
CA ILE A 38 -26.84 -11.69 -11.86
C ILE A 38 -27.23 -13.08 -12.37
N ARG A 39 -28.23 -13.17 -13.26
CA ARG A 39 -28.64 -14.44 -13.89
C ARG A 39 -27.54 -15.03 -14.78
N PHE A 40 -26.82 -14.19 -15.52
CA PHE A 40 -25.67 -14.63 -16.33
C PHE A 40 -24.59 -15.24 -15.44
N ILE A 41 -24.24 -14.59 -14.33
CA ILE A 41 -23.24 -15.09 -13.38
C ILE A 41 -23.65 -16.45 -12.82
N SER A 42 -24.90 -16.60 -12.34
CA SER A 42 -25.39 -17.87 -11.80
C SER A 42 -25.40 -19.01 -12.83
N THR A 43 -25.70 -18.68 -14.09
CA THR A 43 -25.78 -19.68 -15.18
C THR A 43 -24.39 -20.12 -15.66
N CYS A 44 -23.39 -19.23 -15.62
CA CYS A 44 -22.03 -19.54 -16.07
C CYS A 44 -21.27 -20.43 -15.08
N ASP A 45 -21.32 -20.14 -13.78
CA ASP A 45 -20.61 -20.90 -12.76
C ASP A 45 -21.30 -20.73 -11.40
N GLN A 46 -22.03 -21.76 -10.99
CA GLN A 46 -22.80 -21.76 -9.75
C GLN A 46 -21.90 -21.58 -8.50
N LYS A 47 -20.69 -22.16 -8.49
CA LYS A 47 -19.79 -22.04 -7.34
C LYS A 47 -19.27 -20.62 -7.21
N LYS A 48 -18.87 -20.00 -8.32
CA LYS A 48 -18.46 -18.58 -8.30
C LYS A 48 -19.62 -17.65 -7.95
N TYR A 49 -20.84 -17.98 -8.37
CA TYR A 49 -22.01 -17.21 -7.98
C TYR A 49 -22.25 -17.25 -6.46
N GLU A 50 -22.15 -18.43 -5.84
CA GLU A 50 -22.28 -18.57 -4.38
C GLU A 50 -21.20 -17.79 -3.62
N GLU A 51 -19.95 -17.77 -4.11
CA GLU A 51 -18.89 -16.93 -3.54
C GLU A 51 -19.14 -15.44 -3.78
N PHE A 52 -19.66 -15.07 -4.96
CA PHE A 52 -19.98 -13.68 -5.30
C PHE A 52 -21.02 -13.10 -4.33
N LEU A 53 -22.05 -13.88 -3.98
CA LEU A 53 -23.08 -13.46 -3.01
C LEU A 53 -22.53 -13.20 -1.60
N LYS A 54 -21.37 -13.75 -1.25
CA LYS A 54 -20.71 -13.51 0.05
C LYS A 54 -19.98 -12.17 0.11
N ILE A 55 -19.72 -11.55 -1.05
CA ILE A 55 -19.04 -10.26 -1.14
C ILE A 55 -20.09 -9.15 -0.94
N ASP A 56 -20.08 -8.52 0.25
CA ASP A 56 -21.03 -7.47 0.61
C ASP A 56 -20.56 -6.10 0.11
N PRO A 57 -21.23 -5.48 -0.88
CA PRO A 57 -20.82 -4.19 -1.43
C PRO A 57 -20.94 -3.03 -0.42
N ASN A 58 -21.62 -3.21 0.71
CA ASN A 58 -21.77 -2.16 1.73
C ASN A 58 -20.64 -2.15 2.78
N LYS A 59 -19.80 -3.18 2.80
CA LYS A 59 -18.69 -3.30 3.76
C LYS A 59 -17.35 -2.84 3.19
N GLU A 60 -17.32 -2.53 1.90
CA GLU A 60 -16.10 -2.24 1.16
C GLU A 60 -16.26 -0.96 0.35
N THR A 61 -15.14 -0.36 -0.06
CA THR A 61 -15.21 0.68 -1.09
C THR A 61 -15.61 0.06 -2.43
N PRO A 62 -16.18 0.83 -3.37
CA PRO A 62 -16.50 0.33 -4.70
C PRO A 62 -15.31 -0.35 -5.39
N ASP A 63 -14.10 0.20 -5.25
CA ASP A 63 -12.90 -0.35 -5.88
C ASP A 63 -12.44 -1.67 -5.23
N GLU A 64 -12.55 -1.79 -3.90
CA GLU A 64 -12.32 -3.05 -3.18
C GLU A 64 -13.30 -4.14 -3.63
N TYR A 65 -14.59 -3.81 -3.65
CA TYR A 65 -15.65 -4.73 -4.10
C TYR A 65 -15.38 -5.24 -5.52
N LEU A 66 -15.12 -4.32 -6.45
CA LEU A 66 -14.87 -4.65 -7.85
C LEU A 66 -13.58 -5.46 -8.03
N PHE A 67 -12.54 -5.17 -7.25
CA PHE A 67 -11.33 -5.99 -7.22
C PHE A 67 -11.69 -7.44 -6.87
N ARG A 68 -12.38 -7.67 -5.74
CA ARG A 68 -12.71 -9.03 -5.29
C ARG A 68 -13.56 -9.78 -6.31
N VAL A 69 -14.57 -9.13 -6.88
CA VAL A 69 -15.44 -9.74 -7.90
C VAL A 69 -14.64 -10.06 -9.17
N SER A 70 -13.79 -9.14 -9.62
CA SER A 70 -12.93 -9.33 -10.79
C SER A 70 -12.03 -10.57 -10.65
N TYR A 71 -11.36 -10.73 -9.50
CA TYR A 71 -10.47 -11.85 -9.23
C TYR A 71 -11.18 -13.17 -8.90
N LEU A 72 -12.39 -13.11 -8.35
CA LEU A 72 -13.26 -14.29 -8.24
C LEU A 72 -13.60 -14.85 -9.63
N PHE A 73 -13.96 -13.96 -10.57
CA PHE A 73 -14.36 -14.36 -11.92
C PHE A 73 -13.16 -14.78 -12.77
N ASN A 74 -12.05 -14.04 -12.67
CA ASN A 74 -10.80 -14.31 -13.37
C ASN A 74 -9.59 -14.31 -12.40
N PRO A 75 -9.27 -15.44 -11.74
CA PRO A 75 -8.13 -15.51 -10.82
C PRO A 75 -6.78 -15.53 -11.55
N HIS A 76 -6.75 -15.81 -12.86
CA HIS A 76 -5.51 -15.95 -13.63
C HIS A 76 -4.99 -14.66 -14.24
N GLN A 77 -5.76 -13.57 -14.21
CA GLN A 77 -5.32 -12.28 -14.71
C GLN A 77 -4.12 -11.70 -13.94
N THR A 78 -3.46 -10.73 -14.56
CA THR A 78 -2.42 -9.87 -13.97
C THR A 78 -3.00 -9.03 -12.83
N LEU A 79 -2.15 -8.48 -11.94
CA LEU A 79 -2.65 -7.63 -10.87
C LEU A 79 -3.08 -6.27 -11.46
N LYS A 80 -4.35 -5.89 -11.27
CA LYS A 80 -4.99 -4.70 -11.80
C LYS A 80 -5.76 -4.02 -10.67
N TYR A 81 -5.52 -2.73 -10.48
CA TYR A 81 -6.23 -1.94 -9.47
C TYR A 81 -6.16 -0.47 -9.85
N HIS A 82 -7.32 0.20 -9.96
CA HIS A 82 -7.43 1.52 -10.57
C HIS A 82 -6.72 1.60 -11.93
N THR A 83 -5.77 2.52 -12.10
CA THR A 83 -5.01 2.74 -13.33
C THR A 83 -3.78 1.85 -13.44
N TYR A 84 -3.53 1.00 -12.45
CA TYR A 84 -2.37 0.12 -12.45
C TYR A 84 -2.68 -1.24 -13.06
N GLU A 85 -1.74 -1.72 -13.87
CA GLU A 85 -1.64 -3.09 -14.32
C GLU A 85 -0.20 -3.55 -14.14
N PHE A 86 0.00 -4.58 -13.32
CA PHE A 86 1.30 -5.16 -13.01
C PHE A 86 1.39 -6.56 -13.58
N ALA A 87 2.35 -6.78 -14.47
CA ALA A 87 2.65 -8.09 -15.03
C ALA A 87 3.31 -9.01 -13.98
N ASP A 88 4.16 -8.43 -13.13
CA ASP A 88 4.83 -9.09 -12.00
C ASP A 88 4.63 -8.26 -10.72
N VAL A 89 4.45 -8.92 -9.57
CA VAL A 89 4.41 -8.28 -8.26
C VAL A 89 5.67 -7.44 -7.99
N LYS A 90 6.82 -7.79 -8.58
CA LYS A 90 8.05 -6.98 -8.51
C LYS A 90 7.89 -5.57 -9.08
N ASP A 91 6.99 -5.38 -10.05
CA ASP A 91 6.72 -4.06 -10.62
C ASP A 91 6.07 -3.12 -9.62
N ILE A 92 5.27 -3.65 -8.67
CA ILE A 92 4.76 -2.89 -7.52
C ILE A 92 5.93 -2.30 -6.73
N GLY A 93 6.91 -3.15 -6.41
CA GLY A 93 8.12 -2.73 -5.68
C GLY A 93 8.87 -1.61 -6.38
N ARG A 94 9.04 -1.75 -7.71
CA ARG A 94 9.70 -0.74 -8.55
C ARG A 94 8.96 0.61 -8.46
N VAL A 95 7.64 0.62 -8.56
CA VAL A 95 6.85 1.86 -8.47
C VAL A 95 7.00 2.51 -7.09
N ILE A 96 6.88 1.73 -6.02
CA ILE A 96 7.03 2.24 -4.64
C ILE A 96 8.40 2.91 -4.45
N VAL A 97 9.48 2.24 -4.83
CA VAL A 97 10.85 2.75 -4.64
C VAL A 97 11.14 3.94 -5.55
N LYS A 98 10.61 3.95 -6.78
CA LYS A 98 10.83 5.06 -7.74
C LYS A 98 10.27 6.39 -7.24
N PHE A 99 9.11 6.37 -6.58
CA PHE A 99 8.44 7.58 -6.11
C PHE A 99 8.69 7.91 -4.64
N ALA A 100 9.54 7.14 -3.96
CA ALA A 100 9.95 7.43 -2.59
C ALA A 100 10.55 8.86 -2.45
N PRO A 101 10.25 9.57 -1.34
CA PRO A 101 9.53 9.12 -0.15
C PRO A 101 8.01 9.31 -0.22
N LYS A 102 7.44 9.57 -1.41
CA LYS A 102 5.99 9.76 -1.57
C LYS A 102 5.27 8.42 -1.57
N VAL A 103 4.08 8.43 -0.98
CA VAL A 103 3.20 7.27 -0.89
C VAL A 103 2.17 7.36 -2.00
N ASP A 104 2.06 6.29 -2.80
CA ASP A 104 0.95 6.10 -3.71
C ASP A 104 -0.23 5.50 -2.93
N VAL A 105 -1.36 6.21 -2.90
CA VAL A 105 -2.53 5.80 -2.10
C VAL A 105 -3.14 4.49 -2.60
N TYR A 106 -3.16 4.26 -3.91
CA TYR A 106 -3.79 3.06 -4.49
C TYR A 106 -2.94 1.81 -4.26
N ILE A 107 -1.61 1.95 -4.39
CA ILE A 107 -0.70 0.82 -4.07
C ILE A 107 -0.69 0.56 -2.56
N LYS A 108 -0.84 1.60 -1.74
CA LYS A 108 -0.99 1.45 -0.29
C LYS A 108 -2.29 0.73 0.09
N ASP A 109 -3.39 1.06 -0.58
CA ASP A 109 -4.69 0.40 -0.38
C ASP A 109 -4.60 -1.10 -0.67
N LEU A 110 -3.83 -1.53 -1.67
CA LEU A 110 -3.60 -2.96 -1.93
C LEU A 110 -3.11 -3.72 -0.69
N LEU A 111 -2.32 -3.07 0.16
CA LEU A 111 -1.79 -3.65 1.39
C LEU A 111 -2.74 -3.44 2.58
N GLU A 112 -3.29 -2.23 2.76
CA GLU A 112 -4.18 -1.91 3.89
C GLU A 112 -5.50 -2.70 3.83
N LYS A 113 -6.01 -2.92 2.63
CA LYS A 113 -7.26 -3.66 2.37
C LYS A 113 -7.04 -5.16 2.13
N SER A 114 -5.82 -5.63 2.32
CA SER A 114 -5.43 -7.04 2.13
C SER A 114 -5.69 -7.59 0.72
N LEU A 115 -5.77 -6.72 -0.29
CA LEU A 115 -6.07 -7.10 -1.69
C LEU A 115 -4.88 -7.82 -2.32
N LEU A 116 -3.65 -7.37 -2.05
CA LEU A 116 -2.44 -8.06 -2.51
C LEU A 116 -2.33 -9.46 -1.90
N LEU A 117 -2.61 -9.59 -0.60
CA LEU A 117 -2.62 -10.88 0.08
C LEU A 117 -3.65 -11.82 -0.57
N GLN A 118 -4.88 -11.35 -0.78
CA GLN A 118 -5.91 -12.12 -1.48
C GLN A 118 -5.46 -12.56 -2.88
N PHE A 119 -4.87 -11.64 -3.66
CA PHE A 119 -4.37 -11.94 -5.00
C PHE A 119 -3.34 -13.08 -4.98
N ILE A 120 -2.35 -13.03 -4.09
CA ILE A 120 -1.32 -14.07 -4.03
C ILE A 120 -1.86 -15.39 -3.45
N THR A 121 -2.84 -15.35 -2.54
CA THR A 121 -3.55 -16.56 -2.08
C THR A 121 -4.25 -17.25 -3.24
N MET A 122 -4.92 -16.49 -4.11
CA MET A 122 -5.60 -17.03 -5.31
C MET A 122 -4.63 -17.63 -6.32
N LYS A 123 -3.36 -17.20 -6.31
CA LYS A 123 -2.27 -17.80 -7.10
C LYS A 123 -1.58 -18.98 -6.40
N GLU A 124 -2.08 -19.40 -5.23
CA GLU A 124 -1.53 -20.48 -4.40
C GLU A 124 -0.08 -20.23 -3.94
N TYR A 125 0.26 -18.97 -3.65
CA TYR A 125 1.61 -18.64 -3.17
C TYR A 125 1.86 -19.15 -1.75
N ASP A 126 0.81 -19.37 -0.96
CA ASP A 126 0.88 -20.06 0.33
C ASP A 126 1.50 -21.48 0.21
N LYS A 127 1.26 -22.16 -0.92
CA LYS A 127 1.81 -23.48 -1.19
C LYS A 127 3.11 -23.44 -2.00
N THR A 128 3.16 -22.58 -3.01
CA THR A 128 4.26 -22.56 -3.99
C THR A 128 5.44 -21.69 -3.57
N GLN A 129 5.20 -20.64 -2.78
CA GLN A 129 6.19 -19.66 -2.32
C GLN A 129 5.90 -19.20 -0.88
N PRO A 130 5.93 -20.11 0.12
CA PRO A 130 5.45 -19.84 1.48
C PRO A 130 6.19 -18.68 2.17
N GLU A 131 7.51 -18.56 1.99
CA GLU A 131 8.29 -17.46 2.57
C GLU A 131 7.85 -16.08 2.02
N PHE A 132 7.53 -16.03 0.72
CA PHE A 132 7.00 -14.81 0.10
C PHE A 132 5.61 -14.49 0.65
N TYR A 133 4.75 -15.51 0.76
CA TYR A 133 3.41 -15.38 1.30
C TYR A 133 3.42 -14.84 2.74
N ASP A 134 4.22 -15.45 3.61
CA ASP A 134 4.36 -15.06 5.02
C ASP A 134 4.85 -13.62 5.16
N LYS A 135 5.76 -13.19 4.28
CA LYS A 135 6.24 -11.81 4.26
C LYS A 135 5.13 -10.83 3.89
N ILE A 136 4.32 -11.14 2.88
CA ILE A 136 3.19 -10.28 2.50
C ILE A 136 2.14 -10.26 3.61
N LEU A 137 1.90 -11.39 4.30
CA LEU A 137 1.02 -11.46 5.46
C LEU A 137 1.53 -10.60 6.64
N GLU A 138 2.84 -10.67 6.95
CA GLU A 138 3.49 -9.82 7.96
C GLU A 138 3.27 -8.33 7.66
N LEU A 139 3.53 -7.92 6.41
CA LEU A 139 3.40 -6.54 5.96
C LEU A 139 1.93 -6.07 5.97
N THR A 140 1.00 -6.94 5.59
CA THR A 140 -0.43 -6.68 5.64
C THR A 140 -0.92 -6.48 7.07
N ASN A 141 -0.38 -7.23 8.04
CA ASN A 141 -0.70 -7.01 9.45
C ASN A 141 -0.04 -5.74 10.00
N MET A 142 1.20 -5.44 9.58
CA MET A 142 1.90 -4.22 9.96
C MET A 142 1.20 -2.96 9.44
N SER A 143 0.55 -3.02 8.26
CA SER A 143 -0.11 -1.85 7.67
C SER A 143 -1.24 -1.30 8.55
N LYS A 144 -1.88 -2.16 9.36
CA LYS A 144 -2.94 -1.77 10.31
C LYS A 144 -2.49 -0.78 11.38
N THR A 145 -1.21 -0.82 11.77
CA THR A 145 -0.64 0.04 12.82
C THR A 145 0.37 1.04 12.26
N HIS A 146 1.13 0.63 11.25
CA HIS A 146 2.23 1.38 10.67
C HIS A 146 2.15 1.38 9.13
N PRO A 147 1.13 2.05 8.57
CA PRO A 147 0.75 1.91 7.17
C PRO A 147 1.85 2.32 6.18
N ASN A 148 2.47 3.48 6.38
CA ASN A 148 3.53 3.96 5.48
C ASN A 148 4.81 3.11 5.58
N ILE A 149 5.15 2.61 6.78
CA ILE A 149 6.32 1.76 6.97
C ILE A 149 6.11 0.43 6.25
N ALA A 150 4.93 -0.18 6.40
CA ALA A 150 4.56 -1.41 5.72
C ALA A 150 4.61 -1.25 4.19
N TYR A 151 4.06 -0.13 3.68
CA TYR A 151 4.11 0.24 2.27
C TYR A 151 5.55 0.31 1.73
N PHE A 152 6.46 1.02 2.39
CA PHE A 152 7.84 1.11 1.91
C PHE A 152 8.61 -0.20 2.08
N ARG A 153 8.37 -0.98 3.15
CA ARG A 153 8.95 -2.31 3.30
C ARG A 153 8.52 -3.26 2.20
N LEU A 154 7.25 -3.19 1.77
CA LEU A 154 6.77 -3.91 0.59
C LEU A 154 7.57 -3.52 -0.65
N GLY A 155 7.78 -2.22 -0.86
CA GLY A 155 8.62 -1.69 -1.93
C GLY A 155 10.00 -2.31 -1.99
N PHE A 156 10.70 -2.27 -0.86
CA PHE A 156 12.06 -2.81 -0.72
C PHE A 156 12.13 -4.33 -0.85
N PHE A 157 11.16 -5.04 -0.29
CA PHE A 157 11.09 -6.50 -0.37
C PHE A 157 10.89 -6.97 -1.82
N LEU A 158 9.94 -6.36 -2.55
CA LEU A 158 9.61 -6.75 -3.93
C LEU A 158 10.65 -6.32 -4.96
N TYR A 159 11.24 -5.13 -4.81
CA TYR A 159 12.22 -4.62 -5.75
C TYR A 159 13.66 -5.08 -5.45
N GLY A 160 13.96 -5.38 -4.19
CA GLY A 160 15.31 -5.63 -3.69
C GLY A 160 15.99 -4.37 -3.13
N THR A 161 16.84 -4.57 -2.13
CA THR A 161 17.49 -3.53 -1.32
C THR A 161 18.91 -3.21 -1.82
N ASN A 162 19.05 -2.49 -2.94
CA ASN A 162 20.38 -2.16 -3.45
C ASN A 162 20.74 -0.66 -3.41
N ASN A 163 19.77 0.26 -3.42
CA ASN A 163 20.01 1.70 -3.39
C ASN A 163 18.92 2.46 -2.62
N ILE A 164 19.27 3.64 -2.11
CA ILE A 164 18.32 4.57 -1.48
C ILE A 164 17.75 5.49 -2.57
N SER A 165 16.45 5.48 -2.78
CA SER A 165 15.78 6.36 -3.74
C SER A 165 14.99 7.43 -2.97
N TYR A 166 15.28 8.71 -3.21
CA TYR A 166 14.63 9.80 -2.50
C TYR A 166 14.49 11.01 -3.43
N ASP A 167 13.25 11.46 -3.65
CA ASP A 167 12.91 12.58 -4.54
C ASP A 167 13.55 12.46 -5.93
N GLY A 168 13.46 11.26 -6.52
CA GLY A 168 14.00 10.98 -7.85
C GLY A 168 15.53 10.85 -7.92
N LYS A 169 16.24 10.97 -6.79
CA LYS A 169 17.69 10.74 -6.69
C LYS A 169 18.00 9.38 -6.12
N ILE A 170 18.99 8.70 -6.71
CA ILE A 170 19.47 7.39 -6.26
C ILE A 170 20.81 7.56 -5.56
N PHE A 171 20.89 7.11 -4.31
CA PHE A 171 22.10 7.13 -3.49
C PHE A 171 22.60 5.70 -3.28
N LYS A 172 23.89 5.49 -3.56
CA LYS A 172 24.56 4.19 -3.42
C LYS A 172 24.85 3.81 -1.98
N ASN A 173 24.90 4.80 -1.08
CA ASN A 173 25.18 4.58 0.33
C ASN A 173 24.48 5.62 1.21
N TYR A 174 24.35 5.29 2.50
CA TYR A 174 23.69 6.15 3.49
C TYR A 174 24.43 7.48 3.72
N LYS A 175 25.76 7.52 3.56
CA LYS A 175 26.57 8.73 3.80
C LYS A 175 26.25 9.83 2.80
N ASP A 176 26.07 9.47 1.53
CA ASP A 176 25.73 10.41 0.46
C ASP A 176 24.28 10.91 0.58
N PHE A 177 23.38 10.00 0.96
CA PHE A 177 22.01 10.36 1.30
C PHE A 177 21.95 11.34 2.50
N ALA A 178 22.66 11.03 3.59
CA ALA A 178 22.70 11.89 4.78
C ALA A 178 23.23 13.29 4.45
N ARG A 179 24.29 13.39 3.65
CA ARG A 179 24.80 14.69 3.17
C ARG A 179 23.76 15.47 2.36
N PHE A 180 22.99 14.79 1.49
CA PHE A 180 21.94 15.44 0.71
C PHE A 180 20.81 16.00 1.59
N ILE A 181 20.36 15.25 2.59
CA ILE A 181 19.34 15.71 3.53
C ILE A 181 19.85 16.90 4.36
N LEU A 182 21.09 16.80 4.86
CA LEU A 182 21.69 17.82 5.73
C LEU A 182 22.09 19.11 4.99
N ALA A 183 22.34 19.05 3.68
CA ALA A 183 22.69 20.22 2.87
C ALA A 183 21.48 21.13 2.55
N GLY A 184 20.25 20.73 2.91
CA GLY A 184 19.06 21.54 2.69
C GLY A 184 18.93 22.70 3.68
N THR A 185 18.52 23.87 3.19
CA THR A 185 18.26 25.07 4.00
C THR A 185 17.08 24.92 4.97
N GLU A 186 16.19 23.95 4.74
CA GLU A 186 15.05 23.65 5.61
C GLU A 186 15.13 22.27 6.27
N LEU A 187 16.16 22.07 7.10
CA LEU A 187 16.40 20.79 7.78
C LEU A 187 15.20 20.29 8.62
N LYS A 188 14.43 21.21 9.20
CA LYS A 188 13.27 20.90 10.05
C LYS A 188 12.07 20.35 9.27
N SER A 189 11.72 20.96 8.13
CA SER A 189 10.59 20.49 7.31
C SER A 189 10.91 19.12 6.72
N ARG A 190 12.13 18.93 6.23
CA ARG A 190 12.64 17.65 5.74
C ARG A 190 12.67 16.55 6.81
N ALA A 191 13.11 16.87 8.03
CA ALA A 191 13.12 15.90 9.12
C ALA A 191 11.70 15.40 9.46
N ALA A 192 10.73 16.31 9.53
CA ALA A 192 9.33 15.95 9.79
C ALA A 192 8.72 15.13 8.65
N GLU A 193 9.05 15.44 7.40
CA GLU A 193 8.61 14.67 6.23
C GLU A 193 9.23 13.26 6.20
N VAL A 194 10.52 13.16 6.48
CA VAL A 194 11.22 11.87 6.60
C VAL A 194 10.60 11.01 7.71
N GLU A 195 10.31 11.59 8.87
CA GLU A 195 9.66 10.89 9.97
C GLU A 195 8.25 10.45 9.62
N LYS A 196 7.43 11.34 9.04
CA LYS A 196 6.04 11.07 8.64
C LYS A 196 5.94 10.03 7.52
N SER A 197 6.88 10.04 6.57
CA SER A 197 6.90 9.07 5.48
C SER A 197 7.19 7.64 5.97
N GLY A 198 7.96 7.46 7.05
CA GLY A 198 8.41 6.15 7.48
C GLY A 198 9.37 5.44 6.52
N TYR A 199 9.78 6.11 5.43
CA TYR A 199 10.62 5.55 4.36
C TYR A 199 11.97 5.06 4.87
N LEU A 200 12.70 5.90 5.62
CA LEU A 200 14.01 5.53 6.14
C LEU A 200 13.95 4.44 7.18
N ILE A 201 12.88 4.42 7.98
CA ILE A 201 12.64 3.36 8.97
C ILE A 201 12.44 2.04 8.24
N ALA A 202 11.59 2.03 7.20
CA ALA A 202 11.37 0.85 6.37
C ALA A 202 12.66 0.35 5.72
N LEU A 203 13.47 1.25 5.15
CA LEU A 203 14.77 0.92 4.57
C LEU A 203 15.71 0.29 5.60
N GLN A 204 15.80 0.88 6.79
CA GLN A 204 16.67 0.37 7.84
C GLN A 204 16.24 -1.01 8.32
N ILE A 205 14.94 -1.24 8.54
CA ILE A 205 14.43 -2.56 8.93
C ILE A 205 14.79 -3.61 7.87
N GLU A 206 14.58 -3.28 6.60
CA GLU A 206 14.75 -4.24 5.50
C GLU A 206 16.22 -4.52 5.17
N THR A 207 17.11 -3.55 5.39
CA THR A 207 18.57 -3.71 5.21
C THR A 207 19.25 -4.34 6.41
N SER A 208 18.81 -4.04 7.64
CA SER A 208 19.46 -4.52 8.86
C SER A 208 18.92 -5.87 9.36
N LYS A 209 17.80 -6.36 8.80
CA LYS A 209 17.07 -7.56 9.23
C LYS A 209 16.80 -7.63 10.75
N SER A 210 16.75 -6.49 11.45
CA SER A 210 16.67 -6.43 12.91
C SER A 210 15.48 -5.59 13.38
N PRO A 211 14.45 -6.21 13.99
CA PRO A 211 13.27 -5.50 14.51
C PRO A 211 13.61 -4.45 15.59
N ASN A 212 14.77 -4.59 16.24
CA ASN A 212 15.23 -3.67 17.28
C ASN A 212 15.64 -2.29 16.75
N VAL A 213 15.75 -2.09 15.43
CA VAL A 213 16.02 -0.78 14.85
C VAL A 213 14.83 0.15 15.00
N TYR A 214 13.61 -0.34 14.79
CA TYR A 214 12.40 0.45 15.02
C TYR A 214 12.27 0.89 16.48
N LYS A 215 12.48 -0.02 17.44
CA LYS A 215 12.43 0.28 18.87
C LYS A 215 13.45 1.36 19.25
N ARG A 216 14.69 1.26 18.73
CA ARG A 216 15.75 2.25 18.95
C ARG A 216 15.42 3.60 18.32
N TYR A 217 14.86 3.60 17.12
CA TYR A 217 14.42 4.82 16.44
C TYR A 217 13.28 5.51 17.21
N ALA A 218 12.22 4.78 17.57
CA ALA A 218 11.10 5.29 18.36
C ALA A 218 11.55 5.84 19.73
N HIS A 219 12.48 5.14 20.40
CA HIS A 219 13.10 5.60 21.64
C HIS A 219 13.89 6.91 21.44
N THR A 220 14.65 7.01 20.35
CA THR A 220 15.44 8.20 20.02
C THR A 220 14.52 9.40 19.73
N LEU A 221 13.44 9.19 18.97
CA LEU A 221 12.42 10.22 18.75
C LEU A 221 11.79 10.70 20.06
N LYS A 222 11.45 9.78 20.96
CA LYS A 222 10.92 10.13 22.28
C LYS A 222 11.89 11.02 23.07
N ILE A 223 13.19 10.68 23.08
CA ILE A 223 14.21 11.53 23.71
C ILE A 223 14.25 12.93 23.09
N PHE A 224 14.19 13.04 21.76
CA PHE A 224 14.18 14.34 21.09
C PHE A 224 12.92 15.16 21.42
N GLN A 225 11.75 14.53 21.44
CA GLN A 225 10.50 15.17 21.84
C GLN A 225 10.55 15.64 23.30
N ASP A 226 11.07 14.83 24.21
CA ASP A 226 11.22 15.18 25.62
C ASP A 226 12.20 16.35 25.81
N LYS A 227 13.35 16.33 25.11
CA LYS A 227 14.31 17.46 25.11
C LYS A 227 13.68 18.73 24.54
N ARG A 228 12.90 18.63 23.47
CA ARG A 228 12.20 19.76 22.87
C ARG A 228 11.18 20.36 23.84
N LYS A 229 10.37 19.54 24.51
CA LYS A 229 9.42 20.01 25.54
C LYS A 229 10.13 20.74 26.66
N ARG A 230 11.26 20.21 27.16
CA ARG A 230 12.07 20.86 28.19
C ARG A 230 12.59 22.22 27.73
N TYR A 231 13.13 22.29 26.52
CA TYR A 231 13.61 23.56 25.94
C TYR A 231 12.50 24.61 25.77
N GLU A 232 11.31 24.20 25.31
CA GLU A 232 10.15 25.10 25.19
C GLU A 232 9.67 25.62 26.56
N ILE A 233 9.74 24.79 27.61
CA ILE A 233 9.46 25.19 29.01
C ILE A 233 10.51 26.20 29.50
N GLU A 234 11.79 25.91 29.29
CA GLU A 234 12.91 26.79 29.68
C GLU A 234 12.81 28.16 28.99
N GLN A 235 12.46 28.20 27.70
CA GLN A 235 12.24 29.47 26.98
C GLN A 235 11.03 30.26 27.50
N LYS A 236 9.91 29.60 27.82
CA LYS A 236 8.74 30.27 28.42
C LYS A 236 9.11 30.91 29.76
N HIS A 237 9.80 30.18 30.63
CA HIS A 237 10.25 30.71 31.92
C HIS A 237 11.28 31.84 31.79
N ALA A 238 12.17 31.78 30.79
CA ALA A 238 13.10 32.88 30.50
C ALA A 238 12.37 34.15 30.06
N ASN A 239 11.35 34.02 29.21
CA ASN A 239 10.53 35.13 28.73
C ASN A 239 9.62 35.73 29.84
N GLU A 240 9.10 34.90 30.74
CA GLU A 240 8.33 35.37 31.92
C GLU A 240 9.22 36.15 32.90
N LYS A 241 10.45 35.67 33.16
CA LYS A 241 11.43 36.38 34.00
C LYS A 241 11.86 37.73 33.41
N HIS A 242 11.80 37.90 32.09
CA HIS A 242 12.05 39.19 31.44
C HIS A 242 10.85 40.14 31.46
N LYS A 243 9.62 39.64 31.58
CA LYS A 243 8.41 40.48 31.77
C LYS A 243 8.26 41.01 33.20
N VAL A 244 8.76 40.30 34.21
CA VAL A 244 8.71 40.73 35.62
C VAL A 244 9.80 41.77 35.97
N LYS A 245 10.77 41.98 35.06
CA LYS A 245 11.88 42.96 35.23
C LYS A 245 11.71 44.26 34.42
N LYS A 246 10.54 44.48 33.82
CA LYS A 246 10.12 45.77 33.24
C LYS A 246 9.00 46.35 34.08
#